data_AF-A0A0C9YU49-F1
#
_entry.id   AF-A0A0C9YU49-F1
#
_cell.length_a   1.000
_cell.length_b   1.000
_cell.length_c   1.000
_cell.angle_alpha   90.00
_cell.angle_beta   90.00
_cell.angle_gamma   90.00
#
_symmetry.space_group_name_H-M   'P 1'
#
loop_
_entity.id
_entity.type
_entity.pdbx_description
1 polymer ?
#
loop_
_entity_poly.entity_id
_entity_poly.type
_entity_poly.pdbx_seq_one_letter_code
_entity_poly.pdbx_strand_id
1 'polypeptide(L)'
;MSAAQPLRISYIELRSTKDVEYVEVLFHGCRRSIRRQDKNHFREEFLEHLTVQGEALSFSVHWKRWYSFCIPAINNVRINVRDVLSNSRSHKFQTERNKLDITIGLSSHPPSADVVPTQGKSMPPDNDSLSPTTKALLDQCPRFRILVIGQCGVGKSTLIQRAFGIEQASTDSLEPGQANIEKELMSQENDRFVLHDIVHNG
;
A
#
# COMPACT_ATOMS: atom_id res chain seq x y z
N MET A 1 -22.55 -3.68 -22.27
CA MET A 1 -22.13 -3.15 -20.96
C MET A 1 -20.92 -2.25 -21.19
N SER A 2 -21.03 -0.95 -20.88
CA SER A 2 -19.95 0.01 -21.15
C SER A 2 -18.78 -0.26 -20.21
N ALA A 3 -17.61 -0.59 -20.76
CA ALA A 3 -16.39 -0.73 -19.96
C ALA A 3 -16.07 0.62 -19.32
N ALA A 4 -15.95 0.66 -17.99
CA ALA A 4 -15.58 1.88 -17.28
C ALA A 4 -14.22 2.37 -17.79
N GLN A 5 -14.17 3.61 -18.29
CA GLN A 5 -12.96 4.16 -18.88
C GLN A 5 -11.86 4.24 -17.80
N PRO A 6 -10.68 3.63 -18.03
CA PRO A 6 -9.61 3.62 -17.05
C PRO A 6 -9.01 5.01 -16.87
N LEU A 7 -8.69 5.37 -15.64
CA LEU A 7 -8.03 6.64 -15.32
C LEU A 7 -6.52 6.48 -15.52
N ARG A 8 -5.94 7.25 -16.45
CA ARG A 8 -4.49 7.25 -16.71
C ARG A 8 -3.84 8.45 -16.04
N ILE A 9 -2.97 8.20 -15.06
CA ILE A 9 -2.32 9.21 -14.24
C ILE A 9 -0.86 9.37 -14.68
N SER A 10 -0.46 10.60 -15.00
CA SER A 10 0.92 10.94 -15.38
C SER A 10 1.77 11.36 -14.18
N TYR A 11 1.17 12.05 -13.21
CA TYR A 11 1.84 12.38 -11.96
C TYR A 11 0.82 12.57 -10.84
N ILE A 12 1.30 12.44 -9.61
CA ILE A 12 0.56 12.85 -8.41
C ILE A 12 1.43 13.83 -7.65
N GLU A 13 0.83 14.92 -7.20
CA GLU A 13 1.43 15.94 -6.36
C GLU A 13 0.55 16.18 -5.13
N LEU A 14 1.16 16.22 -3.95
CA LEU A 14 0.50 16.59 -2.70
C LEU A 14 1.29 17.69 -2.02
N ARG A 15 0.59 18.70 -1.51
CA ARG A 15 1.15 19.73 -0.65
C ARG A 15 0.38 19.79 0.66
N SER A 16 1.08 19.99 1.76
CA SER A 16 0.46 20.16 3.06
C SER A 16 0.93 21.41 3.78
N THR A 17 0.02 21.99 4.57
CA THR A 17 0.35 23.04 5.54
C THR A 17 0.88 22.48 6.86
N LYS A 18 0.84 21.15 7.06
CA LYS A 18 1.32 20.45 8.25
C LYS A 18 2.50 19.54 7.91
N ASP A 19 3.29 19.20 8.92
CA ASP A 19 4.47 18.36 8.77
C ASP A 19 4.10 16.90 8.50
N VAL A 20 4.28 16.48 7.24
CA VAL A 20 4.05 15.11 6.77
C VAL A 20 5.37 14.33 6.84
N GLU A 21 5.29 13.09 7.32
CA GLU A 21 6.43 12.17 7.36
C GLU A 21 6.60 11.47 6.01
N TYR A 22 5.55 10.80 5.54
CA TYR A 22 5.49 10.20 4.22
C TYR A 22 4.04 10.02 3.73
N VAL A 23 3.89 9.80 2.42
CA VAL A 23 2.60 9.60 1.76
C VAL A 23 2.66 8.36 0.89
N GLU A 24 1.57 7.59 0.88
CA GLU A 24 1.38 6.51 -0.07
C GLU A 24 0.05 6.64 -0.80
N VAL A 25 0.05 6.22 -2.05
CA VAL A 25 -1.16 6.01 -2.84
C VAL A 25 -1.49 4.53 -2.89
N LEU A 26 -2.77 4.22 -2.72
CA LEU A 26 -3.35 2.90 -2.78
C LEU A 26 -4.33 2.84 -3.96
N PHE A 27 -4.10 1.88 -4.84
CA PHE A 27 -4.94 1.57 -5.99
C PHE A 27 -4.82 0.07 -6.26
N HIS A 28 -5.91 -0.62 -6.55
CA HIS A 28 -5.87 -2.04 -6.95
C HIS A 28 -5.18 -2.99 -5.97
N GLY A 29 -5.19 -2.69 -4.68
CA GLY A 29 -4.43 -3.45 -3.68
C GLY A 29 -2.91 -3.20 -3.71
N CYS A 30 -2.41 -2.43 -4.68
CA CYS A 30 -1.04 -1.94 -4.71
C CYS A 30 -0.91 -0.71 -3.82
N ARG A 31 0.23 -0.61 -3.11
CA ARG A 31 0.61 0.55 -2.31
C ARG A 31 1.92 1.09 -2.86
N ARG A 32 1.98 2.38 -3.13
CA ARG A 32 3.18 3.04 -3.66
C ARG A 32 3.47 4.31 -2.88
N SER A 33 4.68 4.43 -2.36
CA SER A 33 5.16 5.65 -1.72
C SER A 33 5.32 6.78 -2.74
N ILE A 34 4.87 7.98 -2.40
CA ILE A 34 5.09 9.18 -3.19
C ILE A 34 6.35 9.86 -2.67
N ARG A 35 7.31 10.13 -3.56
CA ARG A 35 8.59 10.73 -3.18
C ARG A 35 8.38 12.12 -2.59
N ARG A 36 9.06 12.37 -1.48
CA ARG A 36 9.11 13.69 -0.86
C ARG A 36 10.10 14.57 -1.64
N GLN A 37 9.65 15.73 -2.08
CA GLN A 37 10.44 16.70 -2.82
C GLN A 37 11.04 17.77 -1.89
N ASP A 38 10.22 18.29 -0.97
CA ASP A 38 10.65 19.24 0.07
C ASP A 38 10.00 18.92 1.43
N LYS A 39 9.96 19.85 2.39
CA LYS A 39 9.44 19.57 3.74
C LYS A 39 7.99 19.04 3.72
N ASN A 40 7.11 19.62 2.90
CA ASN A 40 5.68 19.30 2.88
C ASN A 40 5.10 19.14 1.46
N HIS A 41 5.97 18.91 0.49
CA HIS A 41 5.63 18.66 -0.90
C HIS A 41 6.08 17.26 -1.30
N PHE A 42 5.14 16.50 -1.85
CA PHE A 42 5.33 15.14 -2.33
C PHE A 42 4.93 15.11 -3.80
N ARG A 43 5.77 14.52 -4.63
CA ARG A 43 5.48 14.38 -6.05
C ARG A 43 6.12 13.12 -6.60
N GLU A 44 5.34 12.39 -7.35
CA GLU A 44 5.80 11.23 -8.12
C GLU A 44 5.33 11.38 -9.56
N GLU A 45 6.26 11.25 -10.50
CA GLU A 45 5.97 11.16 -11.92
C GLU A 45 5.98 9.70 -12.37
N PHE A 46 5.01 9.34 -13.21
CA PHE A 46 4.83 7.99 -13.73
C PHE A 46 5.21 7.98 -15.21
N LEU A 47 6.43 7.50 -15.50
CA LEU A 47 6.94 7.34 -16.87
C LEU A 47 6.02 6.41 -17.69
N GLU A 48 5.64 5.30 -17.09
CA GLU A 48 4.52 4.48 -17.55
C GLU A 48 3.27 4.93 -16.81
N HIS A 49 2.34 5.56 -17.53
CA HIS A 49 1.11 6.11 -16.94
C HIS A 49 0.43 5.12 -16.01
N LEU A 50 0.20 5.55 -14.77
CA LEU A 50 -0.45 4.72 -13.79
C LEU A 50 -1.93 4.55 -14.19
N THR A 51 -2.30 3.31 -14.53
CA THR A 51 -3.65 2.99 -14.98
C THR A 51 -4.48 2.47 -13.81
N VAL A 52 -5.51 3.23 -13.46
CA VAL A 52 -6.41 2.93 -12.34
C VAL A 52 -7.76 2.51 -12.90
N GLN A 53 -8.18 1.29 -12.57
CA GLN A 53 -9.43 0.67 -13.01
C GLN A 53 -10.31 0.38 -11.78
N GLY A 54 -11.11 1.33 -11.34
CA GLY A 54 -11.93 1.08 -10.17
C GLY A 54 -12.72 2.29 -9.76
N GLU A 55 -13.31 2.21 -8.58
CA GLU A 55 -14.15 3.29 -8.08
C GLU A 55 -13.33 4.42 -7.48
N ALA A 56 -12.16 4.15 -6.89
CA ALA A 56 -11.45 5.15 -6.11
C ALA A 56 -9.93 4.92 -6.03
N LEU A 57 -9.24 6.03 -5.78
CA LEU A 57 -7.86 6.11 -5.32
C LEU A 57 -7.86 6.52 -3.85
N SER A 58 -7.00 5.91 -3.05
CA SER A 58 -6.84 6.27 -1.65
C SER A 58 -5.43 6.74 -1.36
N PHE A 59 -5.29 7.76 -0.52
CA PHE A 59 -4.01 8.25 -0.03
C PHE A 59 -3.93 7.97 1.45
N SER A 60 -2.84 7.33 1.88
CA SER A 60 -2.50 7.20 3.29
C SER A 60 -1.42 8.22 3.61
N VAL A 61 -1.73 9.16 4.49
CA VAL A 61 -0.83 10.25 4.89
C VAL A 61 -0.42 10.06 6.34
N HIS A 62 0.89 9.94 6.55
CA HIS A 62 1.50 9.73 7.85
C HIS A 62 2.09 11.06 8.32
N TRP A 63 1.55 11.59 9.41
CA TRP A 63 1.98 12.88 9.96
C TRP A 63 3.13 12.71 10.93
N LYS A 64 4.09 13.66 10.93
CA LYS A 64 5.17 13.64 11.91
C LYS A 64 4.63 13.78 13.33
N ARG A 65 5.30 13.11 14.27
CA ARG A 65 5.07 13.33 15.70
C ARG A 65 5.47 14.75 16.08
N TRP A 66 4.55 15.49 16.71
CA TRP A 66 4.86 16.79 17.29
C TRP A 66 5.54 16.68 18.68
N TYR A 67 5.34 15.57 19.39
CA TYR A 67 6.03 15.23 20.64
C TYR A 67 6.25 13.71 20.75
N SER A 68 7.28 13.27 21.47
CA SER A 68 7.64 11.85 21.62
C SER A 68 6.50 10.96 22.16
N PHE A 69 5.54 11.54 22.88
CA PHE A 69 4.39 10.85 23.46
C PHE A 69 3.14 10.83 22.58
N CYS A 70 3.14 11.47 21.41
CA CYS A 70 1.99 11.51 20.51
C CYS A 70 2.07 10.39 19.46
N ILE A 71 0.96 9.67 19.26
CA ILE A 71 0.85 8.68 18.17
C ILE A 71 0.80 9.43 16.83
N PRO A 72 1.53 8.99 15.80
CA PRO A 72 1.42 9.56 14.45
C PRO A 72 -0.03 9.42 13.98
N ALA A 73 -0.66 10.53 13.60
CA ALA A 73 -1.97 10.45 12.97
C ALA A 73 -1.81 9.84 11.58
N ILE A 74 -2.70 8.93 11.21
CA ILE A 74 -2.82 8.41 9.84
C ILE A 74 -4.14 8.90 9.28
N ASN A 75 -4.07 9.69 8.21
CA ASN A 75 -5.27 10.14 7.51
C ASN A 75 -5.40 9.40 6.19
N ASN A 76 -6.57 8.82 5.97
CA ASN A 76 -6.93 8.20 4.70
C ASN A 76 -7.81 9.16 3.90
N VAL A 77 -7.34 9.56 2.72
CA VAL A 77 -8.10 10.42 1.79
C VAL A 77 -8.51 9.59 0.59
N ARG A 78 -9.81 9.40 0.38
CA ARG A 78 -10.35 8.66 -0.77
C ARG A 78 -10.86 9.62 -1.83
N ILE A 79 -10.43 9.46 -3.07
CA ILE A 79 -10.85 10.24 -4.24
C ILE A 79 -11.57 9.30 -5.20
N ASN A 80 -12.80 9.64 -5.59
CA ASN A 80 -13.58 8.82 -6.50
C ASN A 80 -13.09 9.05 -7.94
N VAL A 81 -12.87 7.98 -8.70
CA VAL A 81 -12.37 8.06 -10.08
C VAL A 81 -13.36 8.83 -10.97
N ARG A 82 -14.67 8.70 -10.71
CA ARG A 82 -15.71 9.45 -11.45
C ARG A 82 -15.61 10.96 -11.23
N ASP A 83 -15.25 11.39 -10.03
CA ASP A 83 -15.05 12.82 -9.72
C ASP A 83 -13.84 13.36 -10.50
N VAL A 84 -12.78 12.55 -10.61
CA VAL A 84 -11.57 12.90 -11.37
C VAL A 84 -11.90 13.04 -12.86
N LEU A 85 -12.60 12.05 -13.43
CA LEU A 85 -12.98 12.03 -14.85
C LEU A 85 -14.00 13.09 -15.22
N SER A 86 -14.93 13.44 -14.32
CA SER A 86 -15.93 14.48 -14.60
C SER A 86 -15.35 15.90 -14.55
N ASN A 87 -14.31 16.14 -13.76
CA ASN A 87 -13.62 17.43 -13.65
C ASN A 87 -12.37 17.55 -14.55
N SER A 88 -12.04 16.55 -15.37
CA SER A 88 -10.74 16.47 -16.08
C SER A 88 -10.59 17.36 -17.33
N ARG A 89 -11.40 18.40 -17.51
CA ARG A 89 -11.37 19.25 -18.73
C ARG A 89 -10.00 19.89 -19.03
N SER A 90 -9.07 19.88 -18.07
CA SER A 90 -7.75 20.51 -18.11
C SER A 90 -6.57 19.55 -17.96
N HIS A 91 -6.74 18.23 -18.19
CA HIS A 91 -5.69 17.20 -17.96
C HIS A 91 -5.13 17.17 -16.54
N LYS A 92 -5.80 17.82 -15.60
CA LYS A 92 -5.42 17.93 -14.20
C LYS A 92 -6.70 17.92 -13.37
N PHE A 93 -6.67 17.18 -12.28
CA PHE A 93 -7.67 17.24 -11.23
C PHE A 93 -7.01 17.80 -9.97
N GLN A 94 -7.72 18.67 -9.26
CA GLN A 94 -7.23 19.27 -8.03
C GLN A 94 -8.34 19.28 -6.97
N THR A 95 -7.99 18.94 -5.74
CA THR A 95 -8.90 18.97 -4.59
C THR A 95 -8.13 19.26 -3.32
N GLU A 96 -8.75 19.98 -2.38
CA GLU A 96 -8.24 20.14 -1.03
C GLU A 96 -9.04 19.25 -0.08
N ARG A 97 -8.37 18.39 0.68
CA ARG A 97 -8.99 17.58 1.74
C ARG A 97 -8.08 17.45 2.93
N ASN A 98 -8.61 17.67 4.14
CA ASN A 98 -7.87 17.49 5.40
C ASN A 98 -6.52 18.25 5.44
N LYS A 99 -6.49 19.49 4.91
CA LYS A 99 -5.28 20.34 4.80
C LYS A 99 -4.19 19.76 3.88
N LEU A 100 -4.61 18.93 2.92
CA LEU A 100 -3.79 18.42 1.84
C LEU A 100 -4.37 18.93 0.51
N ASP A 101 -3.56 19.68 -0.21
CA ASP A 101 -3.82 20.02 -1.60
C ASP A 101 -3.33 18.86 -2.46
N ILE A 102 -4.25 18.16 -3.11
CA ILE A 102 -3.97 16.99 -3.94
C ILE A 102 -4.19 17.38 -5.40
N THR A 103 -3.16 17.18 -6.20
CA THR A 103 -3.17 17.36 -7.65
C THR A 103 -2.87 16.02 -8.33
N ILE A 104 -3.72 15.65 -9.29
CA ILE A 104 -3.54 14.46 -10.13
C ILE A 104 -3.44 14.92 -11.59
N GLY A 105 -2.28 14.68 -12.20
CA GLY A 105 -2.07 14.86 -13.63
C GLY A 105 -2.62 13.68 -14.42
N LEU A 106 -3.36 13.96 -15.49
CA LEU A 106 -4.02 12.96 -16.32
C LEU A 106 -3.37 12.93 -17.71
N SER A 107 -3.24 11.73 -18.27
CA SER A 107 -2.78 11.54 -19.64
C SER A 107 -3.97 11.27 -20.57
N SER A 108 -4.04 12.02 -21.66
CA SER A 108 -5.11 11.95 -22.66
C SER A 108 -4.80 11.02 -23.84
N HIS A 109 -3.62 10.39 -23.90
CA HIS A 109 -3.31 9.52 -25.04
C HIS A 109 -4.09 8.19 -24.94
N PRO A 110 -4.79 7.74 -26.01
CA PRO A 110 -5.07 6.33 -26.20
C PRO A 110 -3.75 5.61 -26.56
N PRO A 111 -3.60 4.30 -26.31
CA PRO A 111 -2.51 3.55 -26.91
C PRO A 111 -2.64 3.70 -28.44
N SER A 112 -1.63 4.27 -29.10
CA SER A 112 -1.60 4.35 -30.56
C SER A 112 -1.70 2.93 -31.11
N ALA A 113 -2.81 2.62 -31.76
CA ALA A 113 -2.99 1.43 -32.55
C ALA A 113 -2.29 1.66 -33.89
N ASP A 114 -0.97 1.52 -33.95
CA ASP A 114 -0.23 1.48 -35.21
C ASP A 114 1.16 0.86 -34.98
N VAL A 115 1.22 -0.47 -34.94
CA VAL A 115 2.21 -1.25 -35.70
C VAL A 115 1.56 -2.60 -35.99
N VAL A 116 1.15 -2.80 -37.24
CA VAL A 116 0.94 -4.13 -37.81
C VAL A 116 2.31 -4.72 -38.14
N PRO A 117 2.63 -5.95 -37.69
CA PRO A 117 3.50 -6.81 -38.46
C PRO A 117 2.70 -8.01 -38.99
N THR A 118 2.77 -8.13 -40.31
CA THR A 118 2.23 -9.18 -41.15
C THR A 118 2.56 -10.59 -40.64
N GLN A 119 1.49 -11.34 -40.42
CA GLN A 119 1.30 -12.80 -40.47
C GLN A 119 2.55 -13.68 -40.73
N GLY A 120 2.98 -14.41 -39.68
CA GLY A 120 3.83 -15.60 -39.75
C GLY A 120 3.16 -16.78 -39.05
N LYS A 121 2.81 -17.80 -39.85
CA LYS A 121 2.29 -19.15 -39.59
C LYS A 121 2.49 -19.79 -38.18
N SER A 122 1.36 -20.19 -37.58
CA SER A 122 1.04 -21.42 -36.81
C SER A 122 1.89 -21.91 -35.62
N MET A 123 1.26 -21.96 -34.43
CA MET A 123 1.03 -23.18 -33.61
C MET A 123 -0.10 -22.94 -32.59
N PRO A 124 -0.80 -23.99 -32.09
CA PRO A 124 -2.00 -23.86 -31.25
C PRO A 124 -1.66 -23.32 -29.84
N PRO A 125 -2.64 -22.76 -29.12
CA PRO A 125 -2.39 -22.15 -27.82
C PRO A 125 -2.06 -23.26 -26.82
N ASP A 126 -0.81 -23.29 -26.34
CA ASP A 126 -0.55 -23.93 -25.07
C ASP A 126 -1.36 -23.17 -24.02
N ASN A 127 -2.29 -23.89 -23.40
CA ASN A 127 -2.99 -23.47 -22.19
C ASN A 127 -2.01 -23.47 -21.02
N ASP A 128 -0.93 -22.69 -21.14
CA ASP A 128 0.01 -22.42 -20.07
C ASP A 128 -0.72 -21.57 -19.06
N SER A 129 -1.34 -22.29 -18.14
CA SER A 129 -1.63 -21.96 -16.76
C SER A 129 -1.44 -20.48 -16.46
N LEU A 130 -2.54 -19.74 -16.42
CA LEU A 130 -2.60 -18.41 -15.81
C LEU A 130 -2.10 -18.55 -14.37
N SER A 131 -0.79 -18.40 -14.16
CA SER A 131 -0.21 -18.41 -12.84
C SER A 131 -0.80 -17.19 -12.12
N PRO A 132 -1.48 -17.36 -10.99
CA PRO A 132 -2.05 -16.24 -10.26
C PRO A 132 -0.96 -15.17 -10.05
N THR A 133 -1.25 -13.90 -10.33
CA THR A 133 -0.31 -12.79 -10.08
C THR A 133 0.17 -12.78 -8.63
N THR A 134 -0.62 -13.37 -7.72
CA THR A 134 -0.20 -13.62 -6.35
C THR A 134 1.09 -14.42 -6.28
N LYS A 135 1.32 -15.45 -7.10
CA LYS A 135 2.59 -16.22 -7.10
C LYS A 135 3.80 -15.30 -7.31
N ALA A 136 3.77 -14.45 -8.33
CA ALA A 136 4.85 -13.49 -8.59
C ALA A 136 5.05 -12.45 -7.46
N LEU A 137 4.00 -12.11 -6.72
CA LEU A 137 4.09 -11.25 -5.53
C LEU A 137 4.61 -12.01 -4.30
N LEU A 138 4.25 -13.28 -4.15
CA LEU A 138 4.73 -14.13 -3.07
C LEU A 138 6.23 -14.42 -3.23
N ASP A 139 6.70 -14.55 -4.46
CA ASP A 139 8.12 -14.77 -4.79
C ASP A 139 9.00 -13.54 -4.47
N GLN A 140 8.46 -12.33 -4.65
CA GLN A 140 9.17 -11.08 -4.32
C GLN A 140 9.24 -10.80 -2.81
N CYS A 141 8.33 -11.38 -2.04
CA CYS A 141 8.24 -11.18 -0.59
C CYS A 141 8.32 -12.53 0.12
N PRO A 142 9.53 -13.11 0.27
CA PRO A 142 9.67 -14.46 0.82
C PRO A 142 9.13 -14.57 2.25
N ARG A 143 9.19 -13.49 3.04
CA ARG A 143 8.64 -13.43 4.40
C ARG A 143 7.99 -12.09 4.71
N PHE A 144 6.83 -12.14 5.37
CA PHE A 144 6.12 -11.02 5.97
C PHE A 144 6.45 -10.95 7.46
N ARG A 145 7.00 -9.81 7.89
CA ARG A 145 7.28 -9.53 9.31
C ARG A 145 6.13 -8.77 9.95
N ILE A 146 5.60 -9.30 11.05
CA ILE A 146 4.50 -8.72 11.81
C ILE A 146 5.01 -8.39 13.20
N LEU A 147 4.89 -7.13 13.61
CA LEU A 147 5.28 -6.66 14.92
C LEU A 147 4.05 -6.44 15.81
N VAL A 148 3.98 -7.14 16.94
CA VAL A 148 2.90 -7.05 17.92
C VAL A 148 3.39 -6.25 19.12
N ILE A 149 2.74 -5.13 19.43
CA ILE A 149 3.13 -4.21 20.51
C ILE A 149 1.95 -3.98 21.45
N GLY A 150 2.23 -3.96 22.75
CA GLY A 150 1.24 -3.58 23.75
C GLY A 150 1.74 -3.78 25.18
N GLN A 151 0.96 -3.29 26.15
CA GLN A 151 1.27 -3.43 27.57
C GLN A 151 1.34 -4.92 27.97
N CYS A 152 1.98 -5.20 29.10
CA CYS A 152 1.97 -6.55 29.68
C CYS A 152 0.53 -6.95 30.06
N GLY A 153 0.18 -8.23 29.92
CA GLY A 153 -1.12 -8.76 30.35
C GLY A 153 -2.33 -8.47 29.42
N VAL A 154 -2.18 -7.69 28.34
CA VAL A 154 -3.30 -7.37 27.42
C VAL A 154 -3.72 -8.53 26.49
N GLY A 155 -3.08 -9.70 26.61
CA GLY A 155 -3.40 -10.89 25.83
C GLY A 155 -2.69 -11.00 24.47
N LYS A 156 -1.54 -10.35 24.28
CA LYS A 156 -0.74 -10.46 23.04
C LYS A 156 -0.36 -11.91 22.71
N SER A 157 0.21 -12.63 23.67
CA SER A 157 0.55 -14.05 23.53
C SER A 157 -0.65 -14.90 23.15
N THR A 158 -1.80 -14.67 23.78
CA THR A 158 -3.07 -15.34 23.45
C THR A 158 -3.53 -15.05 22.03
N LEU A 159 -3.40 -13.79 21.58
CA LEU A 159 -3.71 -13.40 20.21
C LEU A 159 -2.79 -14.10 19.21
N ILE A 160 -1.47 -14.09 19.48
CA ILE A 160 -0.47 -14.72 18.61
C ILE A 160 -0.75 -16.22 18.47
N GLN A 161 -0.97 -16.91 19.60
CA GLN A 161 -1.27 -18.33 19.62
C GLN A 161 -2.54 -18.66 18.83
N ARG A 162 -3.64 -17.91 19.04
CA ARG A 162 -4.93 -18.21 18.40
C ARG A 162 -4.99 -17.80 16.93
N ALA A 163 -4.38 -16.69 16.55
CA ALA A 163 -4.46 -16.17 15.19
C ALA A 163 -3.42 -16.79 14.24
N PHE A 164 -2.27 -17.24 14.77
CA PHE A 164 -1.16 -17.74 13.97
C PHE A 164 -0.74 -19.18 14.30
N GLY A 165 -1.40 -19.83 15.27
CA GLY A 165 -1.12 -21.22 15.64
C GLY A 165 0.24 -21.43 16.31
N ILE A 166 0.84 -20.37 16.88
CA ILE A 166 2.19 -20.42 17.47
C ILE A 166 2.09 -20.71 18.97
N GLU A 167 2.28 -21.96 19.38
CA GLU A 167 2.23 -22.37 20.78
C GLU A 167 3.36 -21.78 21.63
N GLN A 168 4.53 -21.55 21.03
CA GLN A 168 5.73 -20.98 21.66
C GLN A 168 5.49 -19.57 22.24
N ALA A 169 4.52 -18.82 21.69
CA ALA A 169 4.14 -17.50 22.19
C ALA A 169 3.59 -17.52 23.62
N SER A 170 3.09 -18.67 24.07
CA SER A 170 2.53 -18.88 25.42
C SER A 170 3.55 -19.45 26.43
N THR A 171 4.63 -20.05 25.95
CA THR A 171 5.62 -20.76 26.79
C THR A 171 6.80 -19.88 27.17
N ASP A 172 7.13 -18.89 26.34
CA ASP A 172 8.16 -17.88 26.64
C ASP A 172 7.69 -16.77 27.60
N SER A 173 6.39 -16.71 27.89
CA SER A 173 5.78 -15.73 28.81
C SER A 173 5.82 -16.17 30.29
N LEU A 174 6.68 -17.12 30.66
CA LEU A 174 6.86 -17.53 32.06
C LEU A 174 7.36 -16.38 32.95
N GLU A 175 7.99 -15.35 32.36
CA GLU A 175 8.17 -14.05 33.02
C GLU A 175 7.40 -12.93 32.29
N PRO A 176 6.33 -12.38 32.90
CA PRO A 176 5.64 -11.21 32.39
C PRO A 176 6.62 -10.04 32.19
N GLY A 177 6.87 -9.62 30.95
CA GLY A 177 7.68 -8.44 30.64
C GLY A 177 8.93 -8.70 29.78
N GLN A 178 9.31 -9.95 29.53
CA GLN A 178 10.35 -10.27 28.54
C GLN A 178 9.73 -10.46 27.16
N ALA A 179 9.77 -9.40 26.36
CA ALA A 179 9.43 -9.48 24.95
C ALA A 179 10.63 -9.00 24.15
N ASN A 180 11.09 -9.85 23.23
CA ASN A 180 12.35 -9.67 22.53
C ASN A 180 12.07 -9.48 21.04
N ILE A 181 12.40 -8.30 20.52
CA ILE A 181 12.32 -7.98 19.10
C ILE A 181 13.23 -8.90 18.26
N GLU A 182 14.31 -9.41 18.83
CA GLU A 182 15.24 -10.34 18.16
C GLU A 182 14.72 -11.78 18.10
N LYS A 183 13.62 -12.08 18.81
CA LYS A 183 13.02 -13.42 18.80
C LYS A 183 11.96 -13.51 17.71
N GLU A 184 12.30 -14.21 16.63
CA GLU A 184 11.37 -14.57 15.57
C GLU A 184 10.44 -15.70 16.05
N LEU A 185 9.14 -15.42 16.09
CA LEU A 185 8.08 -16.40 16.28
C LEU A 185 7.56 -16.83 14.90
N MET A 186 7.77 -18.09 14.54
CA MET A 186 7.32 -18.63 13.24
C MET A 186 6.21 -19.65 13.44
N SER A 187 5.24 -19.64 12.54
CA SER A 187 4.23 -20.69 12.47
C SER A 187 4.74 -21.87 11.65
N GLN A 188 4.53 -23.09 12.13
CA GLN A 188 4.84 -24.29 11.35
C GLN A 188 3.91 -24.44 10.14
N GLU A 189 2.71 -23.87 10.21
CA GLU A 189 1.71 -23.94 9.14
C GLU A 189 1.97 -22.90 8.03
N ASN A 190 2.73 -21.85 8.34
CA ASN A 190 3.06 -20.80 7.39
C ASN A 190 4.40 -20.13 7.73
N ASP A 191 5.46 -20.61 7.09
CA ASP A 191 6.84 -20.14 7.24
C ASP A 191 7.09 -18.76 6.64
N ARG A 192 6.09 -18.20 5.93
CA ARG A 192 6.15 -16.86 5.38
C ARG A 192 5.79 -15.79 6.39
N PHE A 193 5.19 -16.12 7.53
CA PHE A 193 4.96 -15.17 8.61
C PHE A 193 6.04 -15.28 9.67
N VAL A 194 6.67 -14.14 9.96
CA VAL A 194 7.61 -13.98 11.06
C VAL A 194 7.02 -12.96 12.01
N LEU A 195 6.75 -13.37 13.25
CA LEU A 195 6.17 -12.53 14.28
C LEU A 195 7.24 -12.10 15.28
N HIS A 196 7.13 -10.85 15.72
CA HIS A 196 7.94 -10.29 16.81
C HIS A 196 7.00 -9.76 17.89
N ASP A 197 7.25 -10.11 19.15
CA ASP A 197 6.49 -9.60 20.31
C ASP A 197 7.34 -8.55 21.06
N ILE A 198 6.75 -7.38 21.33
CA ILE A 198 7.35 -6.31 22.13
C ILE A 198 6.40 -5.89 23.25
N VAL A 199 6.96 -5.81 24.46
CA VAL A 199 6.32 -5.23 25.64
C VAL A 199 6.64 -3.75 25.66
N HIS A 200 5.58 -2.94 25.72
CA HIS A 200 5.71 -1.52 25.95
C HIS A 200 5.53 -1.24 27.45
N ASN A 201 6.64 -0.92 28.13
CA ASN A 201 6.62 -0.33 29.47
C ASN A 201 6.54 1.19 29.29
N GLY A 202 5.53 1.82 29.92
CA GLY A 202 5.27 3.25 29.83
C GLY A 202 6.31 4.11 30.54
#